data_AF-A0A811L173-F1
#
_entry.id   AF-A0A811L173-F1
#
_cell.length_a   1.000
_cell.length_b   1.000
_cell.length_c   1.000
_cell.angle_alpha   90.00
_cell.angle_beta   90.00
_cell.angle_gamma   90.00
#
_symmetry.space_group_name_H-M   'P 1'
#
loop_
_entity.id
_entity.type
_entity.pdbx_description
1 polymer ?
#
loop_
_entity_poly.entity_id
_entity_poly.type
_entity_poly.pdbx_seq_one_letter_code
_entity_poly.pdbx_strand_id
1 'polypeptide(L)'
;MRTYCPLTCGYCKQGQLFYEAITASPFFDDSNNLLTTLPPITYAPITYAPITYRPISYCVDKYSSCIYWARNGFCSNAFYPMKTKMAFCGKTCSLCT
;
A
#
# COMPACT_ATOMS: atom_id res chain seq x y z
N MET A 1 -9.96 14.99 -8.94
CA MET A 1 -10.19 13.54 -8.89
C MET A 1 -9.52 12.99 -7.63
N ARG A 2 -10.24 12.28 -6.76
CA ARG A 2 -9.68 11.66 -5.55
C ARG A 2 -9.27 10.23 -5.90
N THR A 3 -7.99 9.89 -5.74
CA THR A 3 -7.46 8.56 -6.08
C THR A 3 -7.15 7.80 -4.80
N TYR A 4 -7.47 6.50 -4.77
CA TYR A 4 -7.20 5.63 -3.63
C TYR A 4 -5.70 5.50 -3.41
N CYS A 5 -5.24 5.54 -2.15
CA CYS A 5 -3.82 5.51 -1.83
C CYS A 5 -3.26 4.08 -1.92
N PRO A 6 -2.45 3.73 -2.94
CA PRO A 6 -1.84 2.41 -2.99
C PRO A 6 -0.72 2.35 -1.93
N LEU A 7 -0.61 1.24 -1.19
CA LEU A 7 0.40 1.03 -0.14
C LEU A 7 1.86 0.92 -0.66
N THR A 8 2.13 1.46 -1.84
CA THR A 8 3.42 1.42 -2.52
C THR A 8 4.02 2.83 -2.60
N CYS A 9 5.26 2.97 -2.13
CA CYS A 9 6.13 4.15 -2.27
C CYS A 9 5.85 5.38 -1.38
N GLY A 10 5.53 5.23 -0.09
CA GLY A 10 5.66 6.34 0.89
C GLY A 10 4.73 7.55 0.70
N TYR A 11 3.79 7.49 -0.24
CA TYR A 11 2.83 8.57 -0.53
C TYR A 11 1.65 8.65 0.45
N CYS A 12 1.46 7.64 1.30
CA CYS A 12 0.35 7.58 2.25
C CYS A 12 0.85 7.88 3.67
N LYS A 13 0.30 8.93 4.30
CA LYS A 13 0.46 9.17 5.75
C LYS A 13 -0.52 8.30 6.54
N GLN A 14 -0.11 7.90 7.75
CA GLN A 14 -0.90 7.02 8.60
C GLN A 14 -2.27 7.66 8.91
N GLY A 15 -3.35 6.99 8.51
CA GLY A 15 -4.73 7.46 8.70
C GLY A 15 -5.41 8.12 7.49
N GLN A 16 -4.74 8.28 6.34
CA GLN A 16 -5.37 8.81 5.12
C GLN A 16 -5.73 7.72 4.11
N LEU A 17 -7.01 7.66 3.72
CA LEU A 17 -7.53 6.76 2.66
C LEU A 17 -7.29 7.28 1.23
N PHE A 18 -6.99 8.57 1.12
CA PHE A 18 -6.83 9.28 -0.16
C PHE A 18 -5.64 10.22 -0.05
N TYR A 19 -4.85 10.30 -1.12
CA TYR A 19 -3.86 11.38 -1.28
C TYR A 19 -4.47 12.49 -2.14
N GLU A 20 -4.10 13.74 -1.85
CA GLU A 20 -4.40 14.85 -2.75
C GLU A 20 -3.56 14.66 -4.01
N ALA A 21 -4.21 14.71 -5.18
CA ALA A 21 -3.51 14.57 -6.44
C ALA A 21 -2.40 15.63 -6.48
N ILE A 22 -1.16 15.19 -6.71
CA ILE A 22 -0.04 16.09 -6.98
C ILE A 22 -0.47 16.93 -8.19
N THR A 23 -0.93 18.15 -7.96
CA THR A 23 -1.07 19.14 -9.02
C THR A 23 0.32 19.28 -9.61
N ALA A 24 0.46 19.06 -10.92
CA ALA A 24 1.73 19.09 -11.61
C ALA A 24 2.53 20.33 -11.16
N SER A 25 3.46 20.12 -10.24
CA SER A 25 4.45 21.13 -9.92
C SER A 25 5.35 21.24 -11.14
N PRO A 26 5.83 22.45 -11.48
CA PRO A 26 6.80 22.57 -12.55
C PRO A 26 7.99 21.64 -12.24
N PHE A 27 8.43 20.89 -13.25
CA PHE A 27 9.64 20.08 -13.11
C PHE A 27 10.83 21.04 -13.03
N PHE A 28 11.51 21.04 -11.89
CA PHE A 28 12.73 21.81 -11.66
C PHE A 28 13.94 20.87 -11.74
N ASP A 29 15.02 21.31 -12.38
CA ASP A 29 16.30 20.60 -12.31
C ASP A 29 16.97 20.76 -10.92
N ASP A 30 18.08 20.05 -10.69
CA ASP A 30 18.87 20.18 -9.44
C ASP A 30 19.44 21.60 -9.22
N SER A 31 19.31 22.49 -10.21
CA SER A 31 19.67 23.90 -10.18
C SER A 31 18.45 24.84 -10.03
N ASN A 32 17.25 24.30 -9.77
CA ASN A 32 15.97 25.02 -9.66
C ASN A 32 15.51 25.76 -10.94
N ASN A 33 15.92 25.33 -12.13
CA ASN A 33 15.42 25.85 -13.39
C ASN A 33 14.18 25.12 -13.88
N LEU A 34 13.23 25.87 -14.42
CA LEU A 34 12.01 25.34 -15.04
C LEU A 34 12.35 24.56 -16.33
N LEU A 35 12.17 23.24 -16.30
CA LEU A 35 12.41 22.39 -17.46
C LEU A 35 11.18 22.39 -18.39
N THR A 36 11.23 23.16 -19.48
CA THR A 36 10.11 23.32 -20.43
C THR A 36 9.96 22.21 -21.47
N THR A 37 10.89 21.26 -21.51
CA THR A 37 10.91 20.18 -22.51
C THR A 37 11.17 18.84 -21.84
N LEU A 38 10.11 18.06 -21.64
CA LEU A 38 10.26 16.66 -21.24
C LEU A 38 10.76 15.85 -22.46
N PRO A 39 11.76 14.97 -22.29
CA PRO A 39 12.13 14.02 -23.34
C PRO A 39 10.94 13.09 -23.64
N PRO A 40 10.81 12.57 -24.87
CA PRO A 40 9.78 11.59 -25.20
C PRO A 40 10.02 10.32 -24.37
N ILE A 41 9.11 10.08 -23.43
CA ILE A 41 9.09 8.88 -22.59
C ILE A 41 8.44 7.76 -23.41
N THR A 42 9.27 6.87 -23.96
CA THR A 42 8.82 5.69 -24.69
C THR A 42 8.48 4.58 -23.70
N TYR A 43 7.21 4.43 -23.34
CA TYR A 43 6.76 3.33 -22.47
C TYR A 43 6.46 2.08 -23.28
N ALA A 44 7.08 0.96 -22.92
CA ALA A 44 6.65 -0.36 -23.38
C ALA A 44 5.26 -0.70 -22.79
N PRO A 45 4.39 -1.43 -23.52
CA PRO A 45 3.08 -1.80 -23.02
C PRO A 45 3.22 -2.73 -21.81
N ILE A 46 2.69 -2.27 -20.68
CA ILE A 46 2.68 -2.99 -19.41
C ILE A 46 1.53 -3.99 -19.48
N THR A 47 1.83 -5.28 -19.52
CA THR A 47 0.81 -6.34 -19.52
C THR A 47 0.44 -6.64 -18.07
N TYR A 48 -0.68 -6.10 -17.60
CA TYR A 48 -1.16 -6.36 -16.24
C TYR A 48 -1.91 -7.70 -16.20
N ALA A 49 -1.38 -8.66 -15.43
CA ALA A 49 -2.14 -9.86 -15.09
C ALA A 49 -3.41 -9.47 -14.30
N PRO A 50 -4.53 -10.19 -14.47
CA PRO A 50 -5.76 -9.88 -13.76
C PRO A 50 -5.55 -10.06 -12.25
N ILE A 51 -5.66 -8.94 -11.52
CA ILE A 51 -5.69 -8.94 -10.06
C ILE A 51 -6.99 -9.60 -9.60
N THR A 52 -6.90 -10.82 -9.08
CA THR A 52 -8.04 -11.50 -8.48
C THR A 52 -8.29 -10.92 -7.10
N TYR A 53 -9.25 -10.00 -6.98
CA TYR A 53 -9.74 -9.54 -5.68
C TYR A 53 -10.56 -10.67 -5.06
N ARG A 54 -9.89 -11.49 -4.24
CA ARG A 54 -10.56 -12.45 -3.39
C ARG A 54 -11.33 -11.62 -2.34
N PRO A 55 -12.67 -11.76 -2.24
CA PRO A 55 -13.43 -11.04 -1.23
C PRO A 55 -12.81 -11.36 0.13
N ILE A 56 -12.67 -10.32 0.97
CA ILE A 56 -12.16 -10.45 2.33
C ILE A 56 -13.20 -11.29 3.08
N SER A 57 -13.02 -12.61 2.99
CA SER A 57 -13.85 -13.58 3.65
C SER A 57 -13.53 -13.47 5.13
N TYR A 58 -14.38 -12.72 5.84
CA TYR A 58 -14.43 -12.60 7.30
C TYR A 58 -13.12 -12.07 7.90
N CYS A 59 -13.07 -10.77 8.18
CA CYS A 59 -12.00 -10.19 8.98
C CYS A 59 -12.13 -10.65 10.44
N VAL A 60 -11.68 -11.87 10.71
CA VAL A 60 -11.75 -12.49 12.03
C VAL A 60 -10.39 -13.08 12.37
N ASP A 61 -10.09 -13.12 13.66
CA ASP A 61 -8.94 -13.87 14.13
C ASP A 61 -9.30 -15.36 14.08
N LYS A 62 -8.44 -16.15 13.44
CA LYS A 62 -8.60 -17.60 13.33
C LYS A 62 -8.30 -18.31 14.66
N TYR A 63 -7.47 -17.70 15.50
CA TYR A 63 -7.03 -18.26 16.78
C TYR A 63 -7.18 -17.25 17.92
N SER A 64 -7.62 -17.73 19.08
CA SER A 64 -7.64 -16.94 20.32
C SER A 64 -6.23 -16.49 20.75
N SER A 65 -5.20 -17.23 20.34
CA SER A 65 -3.78 -16.91 20.59
C SER A 65 -3.28 -15.66 19.87
N CYS A 66 -4.07 -15.06 18.97
CA CYS A 66 -3.66 -13.88 18.21
C CYS A 66 -3.23 -12.72 19.12
N ILE A 67 -3.88 -12.53 20.27
CA ILE A 67 -3.47 -11.51 21.26
C ILE A 67 -2.04 -11.78 21.76
N TYR A 68 -1.73 -13.04 22.07
CA TYR A 68 -0.40 -13.42 22.54
C TYR A 68 0.65 -13.29 21.42
N TRP A 69 0.35 -13.79 20.22
CA TRP A 69 1.27 -13.71 19.09
C TRP A 69 1.54 -12.27 18.65
N ALA A 70 0.51 -11.41 18.65
CA ALA A 70 0.68 -9.99 18.37
C ALA A 70 1.61 -9.32 19.39
N ARG A 71 1.45 -9.63 20.69
CA ARG A 71 2.37 -9.17 21.75
C ARG A 71 3.81 -9.66 21.56
N ASN A 72 3.98 -10.86 20.99
CA ASN A 72 5.29 -11.43 20.65
C ASN A 72 5.79 -11.02 19.24
N GLY A 73 5.18 -10.01 18.61
CA GLY A 73 5.67 -9.42 17.37
C GLY A 73 5.17 -10.07 16.07
N PHE A 74 4.17 -10.95 16.12
CA PHE A 74 3.65 -11.61 14.91
C PHE A 74 3.20 -10.62 13.82
N CYS A 75 2.54 -9.52 14.20
CA CYS A 75 2.03 -8.53 13.23
C CYS A 75 3.15 -7.74 12.54
N SER A 76 4.26 -7.47 13.23
CA SER A 76 5.40 -6.69 12.71
C SER A 76 6.52 -7.54 12.12
N ASN A 77 6.60 -8.83 12.45
CA ASN A 77 7.68 -9.71 12.01
C ASN A 77 7.66 -9.92 10.49
N ALA A 78 8.78 -9.61 9.82
CA ALA A 78 8.95 -9.70 8.37
C ALA A 78 9.00 -11.15 7.85
N PHE A 79 9.32 -12.12 8.71
CA PHE A 79 9.28 -13.54 8.38
C PHE A 79 7.87 -14.00 7.97
N TYR A 80 6.83 -13.43 8.59
CA TYR A 80 5.46 -13.75 8.23
C TYR A 80 4.98 -12.82 7.10
N PRO A 81 4.63 -13.36 5.92
CA PRO A 81 4.10 -12.54 4.84
C PRO A 81 2.71 -11.98 5.23
N MET A 82 2.33 -10.85 4.62
CA MET A 82 1.05 -10.19 4.91
C MET A 82 -0.16 -11.12 4.78
N LYS A 83 -0.15 -12.02 3.77
CA LYS A 83 -1.23 -13.01 3.58
C LYS A 83 -1.38 -13.93 4.80
N THR A 84 -0.27 -14.36 5.40
CA THR A 84 -0.25 -15.21 6.60
C THR A 84 -0.77 -14.46 7.82
N LYS A 85 -0.34 -13.21 8.00
CA LYS A 85 -0.81 -12.36 9.09
C LYS A 85 -2.32 -12.13 9.00
N MET A 86 -2.81 -11.82 7.80
CA MET A 86 -4.22 -11.57 7.54
C MET A 86 -5.08 -12.82 7.68
N ALA A 87 -4.58 -13.99 7.24
CA ALA A 87 -5.29 -15.26 7.35
C ALA A 87 -5.42 -15.79 8.78
N PHE A 88 -4.51 -15.41 9.68
CA PHE A 88 -4.49 -15.90 11.06
C PHE A 88 -5.03 -14.89 12.06
N CYS A 89 -4.55 -13.65 12.00
CA CYS A 89 -4.82 -12.63 13.01
C CYS A 89 -5.19 -11.29 12.36
N GLY A 90 -5.98 -11.33 11.29
CA GLY A 90 -6.30 -10.15 10.48
C GLY A 90 -6.92 -9.01 11.30
N LYS A 91 -7.80 -9.34 12.26
CA LYS A 91 -8.45 -8.36 13.13
C LYS A 91 -7.49 -7.85 14.20
N THR A 92 -6.81 -8.75 14.92
CA THR A 92 -5.83 -8.37 15.96
C THR A 92 -4.68 -7.54 15.37
N CYS A 93 -4.22 -7.86 14.16
CA CYS A 93 -3.16 -7.11 13.47
C CYS A 93 -3.68 -5.86 12.74
N SER A 94 -4.97 -5.53 12.82
CA SER A 94 -5.59 -4.38 12.15
C SER A 94 -5.33 -4.35 10.63
N LEU A 95 -5.33 -5.53 9.99
CA LEU A 95 -5.09 -5.70 8.55
C LEU A 95 -6.38 -5.73 7.73
N CYS A 96 -7.53 -5.73 8.40
CA CYS A 96 -8.85 -5.67 7.79
C CYS A 96 -9.86 -5.09 8.80
N THR A 97 -11.03 -4.68 8.31
CA THR A 97 -12.15 -4.14 9.10
C THR A 97 -13.45 -4.78 8.66
#